data_AF-H9BWM0-F1
#
_entry.id   AF-H9BWM0-F1
#
_cell.length_a   1.000
_cell.length_b   1.000
_cell.length_c   1.000
_cell.angle_alpha   90.00
_cell.angle_beta   90.00
_cell.angle_gamma   90.00
#
_symmetry.space_group_name_H-M   'P 1'
#
loop_
_entity.id
_entity.type
_entity.pdbx_description
1 polymer ?
#
loop_
_entity_poly.entity_id
_entity_poly.type
_entity_poly.pdbx_seq_one_letter_code
_entity_poly.pdbx_strand_id
1 'polypeptide(L)'
;MTEPSARLPYQLFFTGIALIAFGSAYYHADPTNQTLFWDRLGMTIAYLALLASFIADRVHGPAGVRVMLPLMVGLGVGALIYWRLGEAAGDGDLRFYFLSQIYPALMIPLICLLFPGRHTSGRYVLYLFLCYAFVVGSEWLDHEIYALSAGTVSGHSLKHLFAALAAYMIHAMLAAAVKPPGRRSNGADRVARAVSA
;
A
#
# COMPACT_ATOMS: atom_id res chain seq x y z
N MET A 1 -18.52 -1.42 1.87
CA MET A 1 -18.25 0.00 1.52
C MET A 1 -19.23 0.46 0.44
N THR A 2 -20.33 1.08 0.83
CA THR A 2 -21.37 1.59 -0.10
C THR A 2 -21.12 3.04 -0.52
N GLU A 3 -20.43 3.83 0.31
CA GLU A 3 -20.09 5.23 0.03
C GLU A 3 -18.97 5.38 -1.02
N PRO A 4 -19.15 6.20 -2.09
CA PRO A 4 -18.13 6.45 -3.12
C PRO A 4 -16.82 7.02 -2.55
N SER A 5 -16.92 7.90 -1.55
CA SER A 5 -15.78 8.52 -0.86
C SER A 5 -14.93 7.51 -0.09
N ALA A 6 -15.49 6.37 0.30
CA ALA A 6 -14.75 5.28 0.95
C ALA A 6 -13.95 4.44 -0.07
N ARG A 7 -14.36 4.45 -1.35
CA ARG A 7 -13.75 3.67 -2.42
C ARG A 7 -12.60 4.41 -3.10
N LEU A 8 -12.71 5.73 -3.23
CA LEU A 8 -11.76 6.57 -3.95
C LEU A 8 -10.29 6.38 -3.49
N PRO A 9 -9.95 6.35 -2.19
CA PRO A 9 -8.58 6.10 -1.76
C PRO A 9 -8.03 4.75 -2.24
N TYR A 10 -8.85 3.68 -2.19
CA TYR A 10 -8.43 2.36 -2.67
C TYR A 10 -8.32 2.30 -4.19
N GLN A 11 -9.19 2.99 -4.92
CA GLN A 11 -9.08 3.10 -6.38
C GLN A 11 -7.78 3.79 -6.77
N LEU A 12 -7.45 4.93 -6.15
CA LEU A 12 -6.18 5.61 -6.38
C LEU A 12 -4.98 4.77 -5.95
N PHE A 13 -5.08 4.01 -4.85
CA PHE A 13 -4.04 3.07 -4.46
C PHE A 13 -3.76 2.05 -5.58
N PHE A 14 -4.78 1.34 -6.09
CA PHE A 14 -4.59 0.35 -7.14
C PHE A 14 -4.14 0.96 -8.48
N THR A 15 -4.62 2.16 -8.82
CA THR A 15 -4.09 2.93 -9.95
C THR A 15 -2.61 3.23 -9.75
N GLY A 16 -2.21 3.66 -8.54
CA GLY A 16 -0.82 3.88 -8.18
C GLY A 16 0.02 2.61 -8.33
N ILE A 17 -0.46 1.46 -7.85
CA ILE A 17 0.22 0.15 -8.03
C ILE A 17 0.39 -0.20 -9.51
N ALA A 18 -0.62 0.02 -10.35
CA ALA A 18 -0.49 -0.20 -11.79
C ALA A 18 0.56 0.74 -12.42
N LEU A 19 0.57 2.01 -12.01
CA LEU A 19 1.58 2.99 -12.45
C LEU A 19 2.99 2.60 -11.99
N ILE A 20 3.16 2.06 -10.78
CA ILE A 20 4.44 1.51 -10.29
C ILE A 20 4.89 0.37 -11.19
N ALA A 21 4.01 -0.58 -11.53
CA ALA A 21 4.38 -1.71 -12.39
C ALA A 21 4.91 -1.24 -13.76
N PHE A 22 4.21 -0.30 -14.41
CA PHE A 22 4.67 0.25 -15.70
C PHE A 22 5.89 1.16 -15.56
N GLY A 23 5.93 2.02 -14.54
CA GLY A 23 7.04 2.95 -14.29
C GLY A 23 8.33 2.21 -13.93
N SER A 24 8.23 1.19 -13.09
CA SER A 24 9.35 0.33 -12.70
C SER A 24 9.87 -0.48 -13.89
N ALA A 25 8.98 -1.06 -14.71
CA ALA A 25 9.38 -1.74 -15.94
C ALA A 25 10.09 -0.79 -16.91
N TYR A 26 9.59 0.44 -17.06
CA TYR A 26 10.21 1.45 -17.92
C TYR A 26 11.59 1.88 -17.39
N TYR A 27 11.72 2.11 -16.08
CA TYR A 27 13.00 2.38 -15.45
C TYR A 27 14.01 1.24 -15.64
N HIS A 28 13.57 -0.01 -15.54
CA HIS A 28 14.45 -1.16 -15.77
C HIS A 28 14.87 -1.35 -17.23
N ALA A 29 14.06 -0.86 -18.18
CA ALA A 29 14.41 -0.86 -19.60
C ALA A 29 15.46 0.22 -19.95
N ASP A 30 15.43 1.37 -19.26
CA ASP A 30 16.39 2.47 -19.45
C ASP A 30 16.65 3.18 -18.11
N PRO A 31 17.66 2.75 -17.31
CA PRO A 31 17.82 3.18 -15.93
C PRO A 31 18.39 4.59 -15.81
N THR A 32 17.50 5.59 -15.84
CA THR A 32 17.84 7.02 -15.69
C THR A 32 16.94 7.70 -14.65
N ASN A 33 17.35 8.86 -14.14
CA ASN A 33 16.48 9.66 -13.27
C ASN A 33 15.20 10.13 -13.98
N GLN A 34 15.20 10.20 -15.31
CA GLN A 34 14.01 10.57 -16.08
C GLN A 34 12.97 9.44 -16.09
N THR A 35 13.40 8.20 -16.27
CA THR A 35 12.51 7.04 -16.27
C THR A 35 12.09 6.67 -14.85
N LEU A 36 12.98 6.83 -13.87
CA LEU A 36 12.70 6.62 -12.43
C LEU A 36 11.60 7.55 -11.89
N PHE A 37 11.43 8.73 -12.49
CA PHE A 37 10.35 9.65 -12.12
C PHE A 37 8.97 8.98 -12.16
N TRP A 38 8.72 8.15 -13.18
CA TRP A 38 7.41 7.51 -13.37
C TRP A 38 7.12 6.44 -12.32
N ASP A 39 8.14 5.69 -11.91
CA ASP A 39 8.05 4.74 -10.80
C ASP A 39 7.74 5.47 -9.48
N ARG A 40 8.48 6.55 -9.20
CA ARG A 40 8.29 7.40 -8.01
C ARG A 40 6.94 8.09 -7.96
N LEU A 41 6.39 8.46 -9.12
CA LEU A 41 5.05 9.04 -9.23
C LEU A 41 3.99 8.01 -8.81
N GLY A 42 4.07 6.79 -9.35
CA GLY A 42 3.19 5.69 -8.96
C GLY A 42 3.27 5.40 -7.46
N MET A 43 4.48 5.31 -6.90
CA MET A 43 4.71 5.08 -5.47
C MET A 43 4.08 6.18 -4.60
N THR A 44 4.29 7.44 -4.96
CA THR A 44 3.71 8.60 -4.25
C THR A 44 2.19 8.50 -4.17
N ILE A 45 1.54 8.25 -5.31
CA ILE A 45 0.08 8.13 -5.38
C ILE A 45 -0.40 6.96 -4.54
N ALA A 46 0.25 5.79 -4.67
CA ALA A 46 -0.14 4.59 -3.95
C ALA A 46 -0.03 4.77 -2.42
N TYR A 47 1.12 5.19 -1.92
CA TYR A 47 1.35 5.27 -0.47
C TYR A 47 0.48 6.30 0.22
N LEU A 48 0.29 7.48 -0.39
CA LEU A 48 -0.56 8.52 0.19
C LEU A 48 -2.04 8.17 0.11
N ALA A 49 -2.48 7.50 -0.96
CA ALA A 49 -3.84 7.00 -1.07
C ALA A 49 -4.12 5.87 -0.07
N LEU A 50 -3.14 4.99 0.19
CA LEU A 50 -3.24 3.95 1.22
C LEU A 50 -3.32 4.55 2.62
N LEU A 51 -2.48 5.54 2.94
CA LEU A 51 -2.56 6.24 4.22
C LEU A 51 -3.94 6.90 4.40
N ALA A 52 -4.44 7.60 3.38
CA ALA A 52 -5.76 8.21 3.42
C ALA A 52 -6.88 7.18 3.64
N SER A 53 -6.75 5.97 3.07
CA SER A 53 -7.74 4.90 3.28
C SER A 53 -7.76 4.39 4.73
N PHE A 54 -6.60 4.30 5.38
CA PHE A 54 -6.49 3.92 6.79
C PHE A 54 -7.02 5.01 7.72
N ILE A 55 -6.75 6.28 7.43
CA ILE A 55 -7.33 7.42 8.16
C ILE A 55 -8.86 7.42 8.03
N ALA A 56 -9.39 7.19 6.83
CA ALA A 56 -10.83 7.12 6.56
C ALA A 56 -11.55 5.93 7.21
N ASP A 57 -10.81 4.85 7.52
CA ASP A 57 -11.39 3.67 8.16
C ASP A 57 -11.31 3.76 9.68
N ARG A 58 -10.22 4.32 10.24
CA ARG A 58 -9.91 4.22 11.67
C ARG A 58 -10.06 5.50 12.47
N VAL A 59 -9.83 6.66 11.85
CA VAL A 59 -9.76 7.96 12.56
C VAL A 59 -10.96 8.83 12.23
N HIS A 60 -11.19 9.05 10.94
CA HIS A 60 -12.30 9.85 10.43
C HIS A 60 -13.25 8.99 9.59
N GLY A 61 -14.39 9.54 9.20
CA GLY A 61 -15.24 8.91 8.18
C GLY A 61 -14.81 9.27 6.75
N PRO A 62 -15.40 8.64 5.71
CA PRO A 62 -15.08 8.89 4.31
C PRO A 62 -15.19 10.36 3.85
N ALA A 63 -16.04 11.15 4.51
CA ALA A 63 -16.18 12.58 4.23
C ALA A 63 -14.91 13.37 4.60
N GLY A 64 -14.23 13.01 5.70
CA GLY A 64 -13.05 13.71 6.19
C GLY A 64 -11.85 13.60 5.24
N VAL A 65 -11.78 12.54 4.44
CA VAL A 65 -10.65 12.32 3.52
C VAL A 65 -10.85 12.91 2.13
N ARG A 66 -12.01 13.50 1.83
CA ARG A 66 -12.32 14.05 0.49
C ARG A 66 -11.42 15.22 0.11
N VAL A 67 -11.08 16.06 1.09
CA VAL A 67 -10.15 17.19 0.91
C VAL A 67 -8.71 16.78 1.20
N MET A 68 -8.52 15.93 2.21
CA MET A 68 -7.19 15.48 2.65
C MET A 68 -6.47 14.68 1.56
N LEU A 69 -7.15 13.76 0.87
CA LEU A 69 -6.56 12.91 -0.16
C LEU A 69 -5.93 13.71 -1.32
N PRO A 70 -6.68 14.60 -2.03
CA PRO A 70 -6.08 15.37 -3.11
C PRO A 70 -4.98 16.32 -2.62
N LEU A 71 -5.10 16.85 -1.39
CA LEU A 71 -4.04 17.69 -0.80
C LEU A 71 -2.75 16.89 -0.57
N MET A 72 -2.84 15.73 0.08
CA MET A 72 -1.67 14.88 0.34
C MET A 72 -1.00 14.44 -0.97
N VAL A 73 -1.78 13.89 -1.90
CA VAL A 73 -1.27 13.45 -3.20
C VAL A 73 -0.67 14.63 -3.98
N GLY A 74 -1.35 15.79 -3.99
CA GLY A 74 -0.85 17.00 -4.63
C GLY A 74 0.49 17.48 -4.05
N LEU A 75 0.65 17.47 -2.72
CA LEU A 75 1.91 17.80 -2.06
C LEU A 75 3.01 16.79 -2.38
N GLY A 76 2.70 15.49 -2.39
CA GLY A 76 3.67 14.45 -2.75
C GLY A 76 4.13 14.57 -4.20
N VAL A 77 3.20 14.77 -5.14
CA VAL A 77 3.51 14.98 -6.56
C VAL A 77 4.28 16.29 -6.75
N GLY A 78 3.90 17.35 -6.05
CA GLY A 78 4.64 18.62 -6.05
C GLY A 78 6.08 18.46 -5.56
N ALA A 79 6.31 17.70 -4.49
CA ALA A 79 7.65 17.36 -4.01
C ALA A 79 8.46 16.56 -5.03
N LEU A 80 7.83 15.64 -5.75
CA LEU A 80 8.47 14.88 -6.81
C LEU A 80 8.83 15.75 -8.03
N ILE A 81 7.94 16.68 -8.41
CA ILE A 81 8.19 17.66 -9.47
C ILE A 81 9.33 18.60 -9.06
N TYR A 82 9.34 19.05 -7.80
CA TYR A 82 10.42 19.86 -7.24
C TYR A 82 11.76 19.16 -7.38
N TRP A 83 11.86 17.89 -6.97
CA TRP A 83 13.06 17.08 -7.20
C TRP A 83 13.42 17.03 -8.68
N ARG A 84 12.46 16.76 -9.57
CA ARG A 84 12.72 16.63 -11.01
C ARG A 84 13.29 17.91 -11.64
N LEU A 85 12.78 19.07 -11.23
CA LEU A 85 13.27 20.37 -11.69
C LEU A 85 14.67 20.67 -11.14
N GLY A 86 14.92 20.40 -9.86
CA GLY A 86 16.25 20.52 -9.25
C GLY A 86 17.27 19.60 -9.91
N GLU A 87 16.89 18.35 -10.15
CA GLU A 87 17.72 17.36 -10.84
C GLU A 87 18.12 17.83 -12.24
N ALA A 88 17.19 18.42 -12.99
CA ALA A 88 17.47 19.00 -14.31
C ALA A 88 18.42 20.21 -14.26
N ALA A 89 18.49 20.90 -13.11
CA ALA A 89 19.41 21.99 -12.84
C ALA A 89 20.73 21.55 -12.16
N GLY A 90 20.90 20.25 -11.87
CA GLY A 90 22.08 19.70 -11.18
C GLY A 90 22.05 19.79 -9.64
N ASP A 91 20.92 20.18 -9.04
CA ASP A 91 20.73 20.34 -7.59
C ASP A 91 19.45 19.59 -7.14
N GLY A 92 19.37 18.30 -7.46
CA GLY A 92 18.21 17.46 -7.14
C GLY A 92 18.10 17.14 -5.65
N ASP A 93 17.05 17.63 -4.99
CA ASP A 93 16.78 17.34 -3.58
C ASP A 93 15.58 16.40 -3.39
N LEU A 94 15.84 15.24 -2.79
CA LEU A 94 14.84 14.20 -2.54
C LEU A 94 14.19 14.26 -1.15
N ARG A 95 14.65 15.14 -0.25
CA ARG A 95 14.18 15.17 1.14
C ARG A 95 12.65 15.28 1.21
N PHE A 96 12.07 16.23 0.47
CA PHE A 96 10.62 16.41 0.43
C PHE A 96 9.88 15.21 -0.17
N TYR A 97 10.46 14.58 -1.20
CA TYR A 97 9.90 13.36 -1.78
C TYR A 97 9.89 12.22 -0.76
N PHE A 98 10.94 12.04 0.05
CA PHE A 98 10.98 10.99 1.06
C PHE A 98 9.92 11.13 2.15
N LEU A 99 9.40 12.34 2.43
CA LEU A 99 8.24 12.50 3.30
C LEU A 99 7.02 11.70 2.78
N SER A 100 6.81 11.65 1.46
CA SER A 100 5.70 10.89 0.87
C SER A 100 5.80 9.37 1.08
N GLN A 101 6.99 8.86 1.41
CA GLN A 101 7.23 7.45 1.69
C GLN A 101 7.30 7.16 3.20
N ILE A 102 8.10 7.93 3.93
CA ILE A 102 8.33 7.75 5.36
C ILE A 102 7.03 8.00 6.14
N TYR A 103 6.27 9.03 5.76
CA TYR A 103 5.07 9.41 6.50
C TYR A 103 4.00 8.29 6.48
N PRO A 104 3.61 7.71 5.32
CA PRO A 104 2.75 6.52 5.30
C PRO A 104 3.32 5.32 6.05
N ALA A 105 4.62 5.04 5.89
CA ALA A 105 5.27 3.90 6.53
C ALA A 105 5.21 3.96 8.07
N LEU A 106 5.25 5.16 8.66
CA LEU A 106 5.14 5.37 10.10
C LEU A 106 3.69 5.52 10.58
N MET A 107 2.89 6.30 9.86
CA MET A 107 1.54 6.67 10.31
C MET A 107 0.56 5.52 10.20
N ILE A 108 0.67 4.66 9.17
CA ILE A 108 -0.21 3.49 9.03
C ILE A 108 -0.09 2.57 10.26
N PRO A 109 1.11 2.12 10.69
CA PRO A 109 1.22 1.31 11.90
C PRO A 109 0.75 2.03 13.15
N LEU A 110 1.10 3.31 13.32
CA LEU A 110 0.65 4.11 14.46
C LEU A 110 -0.88 4.18 14.55
N ILE A 111 -1.56 4.45 13.44
CA ILE A 111 -3.03 4.48 13.37
C ILE A 111 -3.62 3.10 13.69
N CYS A 112 -2.99 2.01 13.23
CA CYS A 112 -3.45 0.65 13.52
C CYS A 112 -3.28 0.25 14.99
N LEU A 113 -2.26 0.80 15.67
CA LEU A 113 -2.02 0.57 17.10
C LEU A 113 -3.00 1.38 17.97
N LEU A 114 -3.31 2.61 17.56
CA LEU A 114 -4.13 3.53 18.35
C LEU A 114 -5.64 3.37 18.14
N PHE A 115 -6.07 2.92 16.95
CA PHE A 115 -7.49 2.92 16.57
C PHE A 115 -7.95 1.58 16.00
N PRO A 116 -9.11 1.06 16.44
CA PRO A 116 -9.67 -0.17 15.89
C PRO A 116 -10.11 0.00 14.43
N GLY A 117 -9.90 -1.03 13.61
CA GLY A 117 -10.39 -1.08 12.23
C GLY A 117 -11.90 -1.21 12.17
N ARG A 118 -12.57 -0.40 11.33
CA ARG A 118 -14.02 -0.52 11.08
C ARG A 118 -14.29 -1.54 9.98
N HIS A 119 -13.53 -1.46 8.89
CA HIS A 119 -13.59 -2.40 7.76
C HIS A 119 -12.24 -3.06 7.48
N THR A 120 -11.15 -2.46 7.96
CA THR A 120 -9.80 -3.03 7.84
C THR A 120 -9.60 -4.14 8.88
N SER A 121 -9.01 -5.25 8.45
CA SER A 121 -8.86 -6.44 9.27
C SER A 121 -7.42 -6.55 9.78
N GLY A 122 -7.25 -6.72 11.10
CA GLY A 122 -5.93 -6.75 11.75
C GLY A 122 -4.98 -7.81 11.18
N ARG A 123 -5.48 -8.99 10.79
CA ARG A 123 -4.67 -10.04 10.15
C ARG A 123 -4.03 -9.59 8.82
N TYR A 124 -4.77 -8.86 7.99
CA TYR A 124 -4.26 -8.40 6.70
C TYR A 124 -3.31 -7.22 6.87
N VAL A 125 -3.53 -6.39 7.90
CA VAL A 125 -2.56 -5.38 8.31
C VAL A 125 -1.25 -6.01 8.78
N LEU A 126 -1.31 -7.10 9.56
CA LEU A 126 -0.11 -7.86 9.92
C LEU A 126 0.60 -8.41 8.68
N TYR A 127 -0.14 -9.01 7.74
CA TYR A 127 0.45 -9.50 6.48
C TYR A 127 1.09 -8.39 5.66
N LEU A 128 0.48 -7.20 5.62
CA LEU A 128 1.04 -6.03 4.96
C LEU A 128 2.40 -5.65 5.56
N PHE A 129 2.51 -5.58 6.89
CA PHE A 129 3.77 -5.26 7.57
C PHE A 129 4.82 -6.34 7.39
N LEU A 130 4.44 -7.61 7.41
CA LEU A 130 5.36 -8.71 7.11
C LEU A 130 5.91 -8.60 5.70
N CYS A 131 5.04 -8.35 4.70
CA CYS A 131 5.48 -8.14 3.32
C CYS A 131 6.42 -6.94 3.23
N TYR A 132 6.10 -5.82 3.88
CA TYR A 132 6.98 -4.64 3.90
C TYR A 132 8.35 -4.93 4.53
N ALA A 133 8.38 -5.67 5.64
CA ALA A 133 9.63 -6.10 6.26
C ALA A 133 10.45 -6.99 5.31
N PHE A 134 9.82 -7.89 4.55
CA PHE A 134 10.50 -8.67 3.52
C PHE A 134 11.00 -7.82 2.35
N VAL A 135 10.26 -6.78 1.93
CA VAL A 135 10.74 -5.83 0.91
C VAL A 135 12.03 -5.16 1.37
N VAL A 136 12.02 -4.57 2.57
CA VAL A 136 13.19 -3.88 3.14
C VAL A 136 14.36 -4.84 3.36
N GLY A 137 14.09 -6.03 3.92
CA GLY A 137 15.12 -7.04 4.16
C GLY A 137 15.72 -7.58 2.86
N SER A 138 14.90 -7.76 1.82
CA SER A 138 15.39 -8.22 0.51
C SER A 138 16.28 -7.16 -0.14
N GLU A 139 15.90 -5.87 -0.06
CA GLU A 139 16.74 -4.78 -0.57
C GLU A 139 18.09 -4.72 0.14
N TRP A 140 18.09 -4.85 1.47
CA TRP A 140 19.30 -4.73 2.27
C TRP A 140 20.27 -5.91 2.06
N LEU A 141 19.74 -7.08 1.70
CA LEU A 141 20.49 -8.31 1.49
C LEU A 141 20.60 -8.70 0.01
N ASP A 142 20.53 -7.73 -0.91
CA ASP A 142 20.42 -8.00 -2.35
C ASP A 142 21.53 -8.92 -2.87
N HIS A 143 22.79 -8.59 -2.54
CA HIS A 143 23.95 -9.34 -2.98
C HIS A 143 24.07 -10.70 -2.27
N GLU A 144 23.75 -10.76 -0.99
CA GLU A 144 23.77 -11.99 -0.20
C GLU A 144 22.74 -12.99 -0.71
N ILE A 145 21.52 -12.52 -1.01
CA ILE A 145 20.45 -13.33 -1.62
C ILE A 145 20.90 -13.81 -2.99
N TYR A 146 21.52 -12.95 -3.81
CA TYR A 146 22.02 -13.33 -5.12
C TYR A 146 23.13 -14.40 -5.05
N ALA A 147 24.05 -14.28 -4.10
CA ALA A 147 25.11 -15.26 -3.88
C ALA A 147 24.56 -16.60 -3.39
N LEU A 148 23.66 -16.59 -2.40
CA LEU A 148 23.03 -17.79 -1.84
C LEU A 148 22.14 -18.51 -2.86
N SER A 149 21.53 -17.77 -3.78
CA SER A 149 20.69 -18.32 -4.85
C SER A 149 21.49 -18.81 -6.06
N ALA A 150 22.83 -18.84 -5.98
CA ALA A 150 23.72 -19.16 -7.09
C ALA A 150 23.46 -18.32 -8.35
N GLY A 151 23.10 -17.05 -8.15
CA GLY A 151 22.85 -16.08 -9.23
C GLY A 151 21.47 -16.19 -9.89
N THR A 152 20.52 -16.93 -9.31
CA THR A 152 19.18 -17.13 -9.92
C THR A 152 18.17 -16.05 -9.54
N VAL A 153 18.23 -15.55 -8.30
CA VAL A 153 17.29 -14.56 -7.75
C VAL A 153 18.07 -13.54 -6.91
N SER A 154 17.83 -12.25 -7.13
CA SER A 154 18.38 -11.19 -6.28
C SER A 154 17.34 -10.68 -5.27
N GLY A 155 17.80 -9.98 -4.24
CA GLY A 155 16.90 -9.31 -3.32
C GLY A 155 16.03 -8.26 -4.01
N HIS A 156 16.55 -7.60 -5.05
CA HIS A 156 15.82 -6.66 -5.90
C HIS A 156 14.64 -7.33 -6.61
N SER A 157 14.80 -8.56 -7.12
CA SER A 157 13.67 -9.31 -7.68
C SER A 157 12.65 -9.71 -6.61
N LEU A 158 13.11 -10.13 -5.43
CA LEU A 158 12.22 -10.51 -4.32
C LEU A 158 11.44 -9.32 -3.76
N LYS A 159 12.04 -8.13 -3.69
CA LYS A 159 11.34 -6.93 -3.19
C LYS A 159 10.11 -6.62 -4.04
N HIS A 160 10.21 -6.76 -5.37
CA HIS A 160 9.08 -6.56 -6.27
C HIS A 160 7.99 -7.60 -6.05
N LEU A 161 8.37 -8.86 -5.84
CA LEU A 161 7.42 -9.93 -5.51
C LEU A 161 6.68 -9.66 -4.20
N PHE A 162 7.39 -9.28 -3.13
CA PHE A 162 6.78 -8.97 -1.84
C PHE A 162 5.97 -7.68 -1.86
N ALA A 163 6.37 -6.68 -2.65
CA ALA A 163 5.57 -5.47 -2.88
C ALA A 163 4.26 -5.78 -3.62
N ALA A 164 4.30 -6.65 -4.63
CA ALA A 164 3.10 -7.12 -5.31
C ALA A 164 2.19 -7.94 -4.37
N LEU A 165 2.79 -8.79 -3.53
CA LEU A 165 2.05 -9.55 -2.52
C LEU A 165 1.38 -8.64 -1.49
N ALA A 166 2.07 -7.57 -1.05
CA ALA A 166 1.50 -6.54 -0.17
C ALA A 166 0.26 -5.88 -0.79
N ALA A 167 0.32 -5.50 -2.07
CA ALA A 167 -0.83 -4.95 -2.79
C ALA A 167 -1.98 -5.96 -2.91
N TYR A 168 -1.67 -7.24 -3.17
CA TYR A 168 -2.65 -8.32 -3.17
C TYR A 168 -3.29 -8.53 -1.80
N MET A 169 -2.55 -8.39 -0.69
CA MET A 169 -3.12 -8.46 0.67
C MET A 169 -4.16 -7.38 0.91
N ILE A 170 -3.95 -6.16 0.39
CA ILE A 170 -4.97 -5.10 0.45
C ILE A 170 -6.21 -5.50 -0.36
N HIS A 171 -6.04 -6.04 -1.57
CA HIS A 171 -7.16 -6.53 -2.36
C HIS A 171 -7.94 -7.64 -1.63
N ALA A 172 -7.25 -8.64 -1.10
CA ALA A 172 -7.84 -9.75 -0.36
C ALA A 172 -8.56 -9.27 0.91
N MET A 173 -8.02 -8.27 1.61
CA MET A 173 -8.67 -7.63 2.76
C MET A 173 -10.01 -7.01 2.35
N LEU A 174 -10.03 -6.24 1.26
CA LEU A 174 -11.25 -5.60 0.76
C LEU A 174 -12.29 -6.64 0.30
N ALA A 175 -11.86 -7.68 -0.41
CA ALA A 175 -12.74 -8.76 -0.85
C ALA A 175 -13.36 -9.52 0.34
N ALA A 176 -12.58 -9.77 1.39
CA ALA A 176 -13.06 -10.41 2.61
C ALA A 176 -14.07 -9.53 3.37
N ALA A 177 -13.90 -8.20 3.34
CA ALA A 177 -14.81 -7.25 3.99
C ALA A 177 -16.17 -7.10 3.27
N VAL A 178 -16.27 -7.53 2.01
CA VAL A 178 -17.53 -7.49 1.23
C VAL A 178 -18.41 -8.71 1.48
N LYS A 179 -17.86 -9.84 1.96
CA LYS A 179 -18.71 -11.00 2.31
C LYS A 179 -19.60 -10.63 3.50
N PRO A 180 -20.94 -10.76 3.39
CA PRO A 180 -21.80 -10.63 4.56
C PRO A 180 -21.35 -11.64 5.61
N PRO A 181 -21.46 -11.35 6.92
CA PRO A 181 -21.14 -12.33 7.94
C PRO A 181 -21.97 -13.58 7.66
N GLY A 182 -21.30 -14.62 7.17
CA GLY A 182 -21.92 -15.91 6.95
C GLY A 182 -22.57 -16.32 8.25
N ARG A 183 -23.90 -16.52 8.18
CA ARG A 183 -24.79 -17.05 9.22
C ARG A 183 -23.98 -17.84 10.23
N ARG A 184 -23.69 -17.23 11.39
CA ARG A 184 -23.33 -18.01 12.58
C ARG A 184 -24.46 -19.02 12.70
N SER A 185 -24.19 -20.31 12.50
CA SER A 185 -25.14 -21.35 12.85
C SER A 185 -25.37 -21.20 14.35
N ASN A 186 -26.43 -20.49 14.70
CA ASN A 186 -26.86 -20.37 16.08
C ASN A 186 -27.02 -21.79 16.60
N GLY A 187 -26.42 -22.10 17.75
CA GLY A 187 -26.58 -23.39 18.43
C GLY A 187 -28.05 -23.80 18.66
N ALA A 188 -29.00 -22.89 18.45
CA ALA A 188 -30.44 -23.14 18.39
C ALA A 188 -30.85 -24.18 17.33
N ASP A 189 -30.19 -24.24 16.17
CA ASP A 189 -30.53 -25.20 15.11
C ASP A 189 -30.13 -26.64 15.45
N ARG A 190 -29.20 -26.83 16.40
CA ARG A 190 -28.84 -28.17 16.93
C ARG A 190 -29.84 -28.67 17.96
N VAL A 191 -30.43 -27.78 18.77
CA VAL A 191 -31.44 -28.16 19.77
C VAL A 191 -32.75 -28.53 19.09
N ALA A 192 -33.16 -27.80 18.05
CA ALA A 192 -34.38 -28.12 17.30
C ALA A 192 -34.34 -29.49 16.59
N ARG A 193 -33.17 -29.94 16.13
CA ARG A 193 -32.99 -31.28 15.53
C ARG A 193 -32.84 -32.41 16.55
N ALA A 194 -32.46 -32.11 17.79
CA ALA A 194 -32.37 -33.11 18.86
C ALA A 194 -33.72 -33.39 19.53
N VAL A 195 -34.70 -32.49 19.39
CA VAL A 195 -36.07 -32.66 19.93
C VAL A 195 -37.02 -33.31 18.90
N SER A 196 -36.59 -33.45 17.65
CA SER A 196 -37.37 -34.02 16.55
C SER A 196 -36.87 -35.40 16.06
N ALA A 197 -35.98 -36.04 16.83
CA ALA A 197 -35.52 -37.42 16.65
C ALA A 197 -35.87 -38.23 17.91
#